data_AF-A0A2N1NHG8-F1
#
_entry.id   AF-A0A2N1NHG8-F1
#
_cell.length_a   1.000
_cell.length_b   1.000
_cell.length_c   1.000
_cell.angle_alpha   90.00
_cell.angle_beta   90.00
_cell.angle_gamma   90.00
#
_symmetry.space_group_name_H-M   'P 1'
#
loop_
_entity.id
_entity.type
_entity.pdbx_description
1 polymer ?
#
loop_
_entity_poly.entity_id
_entity_poly.type
_entity_poly.pdbx_seq_one_letter_code
_entity_poly.pdbx_strand_id
1 'polypeptide(L)'
;MSARLVSSLNLRPSTRTKLQKAGFQTVKDLQETTPIELSKEIGISNNEALNILQQIKKNKVTSISASEALQQERKLCPISTSCEAMDQMLGGRGVPVGKITEFCGAPGMGKTQLGYGR
;
A
#
# COMPACT_ATOMS: atom_id res chain seq x y z
N MET A 1 -9.88 7.39 4.54
CA MET A 1 -10.21 7.09 3.13
C MET A 1 -11.35 6.10 3.12
N SER A 2 -12.48 6.43 2.50
CA SER A 2 -13.67 5.57 2.45
C SER A 2 -13.40 4.32 1.59
N ALA A 3 -13.75 3.13 2.09
CA ALA A 3 -13.63 1.89 1.35
C ALA A 3 -14.74 1.84 0.28
N ARG A 4 -14.38 2.15 -0.98
CA ARG A 4 -15.31 2.07 -2.11
C ARG A 4 -15.84 0.64 -2.23
N LEU A 5 -17.15 0.46 -2.18
CA LEU A 5 -17.79 -0.87 -2.26
C LEU A 5 -17.72 -1.42 -3.69
N VAL A 6 -17.62 -2.75 -3.81
CA VAL A 6 -17.70 -3.47 -5.09
C VAL A 6 -19.05 -3.22 -5.80
N SER A 7 -20.11 -2.95 -5.04
CA SER A 7 -21.43 -2.59 -5.56
C SER A 7 -21.44 -1.28 -6.38
N SER A 8 -20.45 -0.40 -6.19
CA SER A 8 -20.31 0.84 -6.96
C SER A 8 -19.65 0.65 -8.34
N LEU A 9 -19.20 -0.57 -8.66
CA LEU A 9 -18.64 -0.90 -9.96
C LEU A 9 -19.76 -1.26 -10.94
N ASN A 10 -19.58 -0.85 -12.21
CA ASN A 10 -20.46 -1.19 -13.32
C ASN A 10 -20.20 -2.63 -13.79
N LEU A 11 -20.60 -3.59 -12.95
CA LEU A 11 -20.49 -5.02 -13.18
C LEU A 11 -21.86 -5.65 -13.42
N ARG A 12 -21.87 -6.79 -14.11
CA ARG A 12 -23.08 -7.61 -14.26
C ARG A 12 -23.58 -8.05 -12.88
N PRO A 13 -24.91 -8.13 -12.66
CA PRO A 13 -25.46 -8.57 -11.37
C PRO A 13 -24.95 -9.94 -10.92
N SER A 14 -24.80 -10.89 -11.85
CA SER A 14 -24.26 -12.22 -11.58
C SER A 14 -22.83 -12.19 -11.04
N THR A 15 -21.96 -11.38 -11.66
CA THR A 15 -20.56 -11.19 -11.25
C THR A 15 -20.48 -10.50 -9.89
N ARG A 16 -21.35 -9.52 -9.61
CA ARG A 16 -21.42 -8.84 -8.30
C ARG A 16 -21.82 -9.81 -7.17
N THR A 17 -22.81 -10.66 -7.40
CA THR A 17 -23.23 -11.66 -6.41
C THR A 17 -22.12 -12.67 -6.14
N LYS A 18 -21.37 -13.09 -7.18
CA LYS A 18 -20.22 -13.99 -7.02
C LYS A 18 -19.10 -13.36 -6.18
N LEU A 19 -18.76 -12.10 -6.44
CA LEU A 19 -17.79 -11.33 -5.65
C LEU A 19 -18.20 -11.24 -4.17
N GLN A 20 -19.46 -10.89 -3.90
CA GLN A 20 -19.98 -10.80 -2.53
C GLN A 20 -19.97 -12.16 -1.82
N LYS A 21 -20.34 -13.24 -2.51
CA LYS A 21 -20.31 -14.61 -1.96
C LYS A 21 -18.89 -15.09 -1.64
N ALA A 22 -17.91 -14.66 -2.42
CA ALA A 22 -16.49 -14.93 -2.16
C ALA A 22 -15.87 -14.00 -1.11
N GLY A 23 -16.64 -13.07 -0.53
CA GLY A 23 -16.17 -12.19 0.55
C GLY A 23 -15.55 -10.87 0.09
N PHE A 24 -15.51 -10.59 -1.22
CA PHE A 24 -15.05 -9.30 -1.75
C PHE A 24 -16.12 -8.23 -1.56
N GLN A 25 -15.97 -7.38 -0.54
CA GLN A 25 -16.91 -6.31 -0.22
C GLN A 25 -16.44 -4.95 -0.75
N THR A 26 -15.12 -4.72 -0.73
CA THR A 26 -14.50 -3.45 -1.07
C THR A 26 -13.55 -3.57 -2.26
N VAL A 27 -13.31 -2.45 -2.93
CA VAL A 27 -12.35 -2.36 -4.04
C VAL A 27 -10.92 -2.66 -3.57
N LYS A 28 -10.58 -2.49 -2.28
CA LYS A 28 -9.27 -2.87 -1.74
C LYS A 28 -9.07 -4.38 -1.79
N ASP A 29 -10.10 -5.14 -1.47
CA ASP A 29 -10.08 -6.61 -1.44
C ASP A 29 -9.67 -7.19 -2.82
N LEU A 30 -10.00 -6.46 -3.90
CA LEU A 30 -9.67 -6.82 -5.28
C LEU A 30 -8.36 -6.20 -5.79
N GLN A 31 -7.74 -5.26 -5.07
CA GLN A 31 -6.53 -4.59 -5.53
C GLN A 31 -5.28 -5.46 -5.41
N GLU A 32 -5.28 -6.39 -4.48
CA GLU A 32 -4.16 -7.29 -4.20
C GLU A 32 -4.28 -8.63 -4.95
N THR A 33 -5.43 -8.92 -5.55
CA THR A 33 -5.69 -10.17 -6.28
C THR A 33 -5.21 -10.10 -7.73
N THR A 34 -4.64 -11.19 -8.23
CA THR A 34 -4.31 -11.34 -9.65
C THR A 34 -5.55 -11.77 -10.48
N PRO A 35 -5.57 -11.51 -11.80
CA PRO A 35 -6.66 -11.97 -12.65
C PRO A 35 -6.92 -13.48 -12.58
N ILE A 36 -5.86 -14.28 -12.40
CA ILE A 36 -5.92 -15.74 -12.36
C ILE A 36 -6.54 -16.23 -11.05
N GLU A 37 -6.14 -15.65 -9.92
CA GLU A 37 -6.72 -15.96 -8.60
C GLU A 37 -8.20 -15.60 -8.58
N LEU A 38 -8.54 -14.38 -9.00
CA LEU A 38 -9.92 -13.92 -9.04
C LEU A 38 -10.79 -14.82 -9.94
N SER A 39 -10.29 -15.14 -11.13
CA SER A 39 -10.95 -16.04 -12.09
C SER A 39 -11.31 -17.39 -11.46
N LYS A 40 -10.37 -18.00 -10.73
CA LYS A 40 -10.58 -19.28 -10.02
C LYS A 40 -11.55 -19.16 -8.86
N GLU A 41 -11.44 -18.09 -8.08
CA GLU A 41 -12.19 -17.92 -6.83
C GLU A 41 -13.67 -17.64 -7.05
N ILE A 42 -14.02 -16.85 -8.07
CA ILE A 42 -15.41 -16.50 -8.39
C ILE A 42 -15.97 -17.23 -9.62
N GLY A 43 -15.17 -18.09 -10.25
CA GLY A 43 -15.58 -18.92 -11.40
C GLY A 43 -16.04 -18.08 -12.59
N ILE A 44 -15.16 -17.20 -13.07
CA ILE A 44 -15.36 -16.38 -14.28
C ILE A 44 -14.22 -16.61 -15.27
N SER A 45 -14.31 -16.06 -16.48
CA SER A 45 -13.20 -16.14 -17.43
C SER A 45 -12.03 -15.23 -17.01
N ASN A 46 -10.79 -15.61 -17.35
CA ASN A 46 -9.62 -14.76 -17.11
C ASN A 46 -9.75 -13.37 -17.75
N ASN A 47 -10.38 -13.27 -18.92
CA ASN A 47 -10.63 -12.00 -19.60
C ASN A 47 -11.63 -11.11 -18.82
N GLU A 48 -12.67 -11.72 -18.24
CA GLU A 48 -13.62 -11.01 -17.40
C GLU A 48 -12.97 -10.52 -16.10
N ALA A 49 -12.18 -11.37 -15.44
CA ALA A 49 -11.41 -11.00 -14.26
C ALA A 49 -10.43 -9.84 -14.53
N LEU A 50 -9.74 -9.90 -15.66
CA LEU A 50 -8.83 -8.85 -16.11
C LEU A 50 -9.57 -7.53 -16.33
N ASN A 51 -10.74 -7.55 -16.98
CA ASN A 51 -11.54 -6.34 -17.22
C ASN A 51 -12.02 -5.71 -15.90
N ILE A 52 -12.46 -6.51 -14.92
CA ILE A 52 -12.84 -6.04 -13.57
C ILE A 52 -11.66 -5.32 -12.91
N LEU A 53 -10.48 -5.95 -12.89
CA LEU A 53 -9.27 -5.37 -12.29
C LEU A 53 -8.80 -4.13 -13.05
N GLN A 54 -8.99 -4.06 -14.36
CA GLN A 54 -8.70 -2.86 -15.15
C GLN A 54 -9.67 -1.70 -14.84
N GLN A 55 -10.96 -1.95 -14.61
CA GLN A 55 -11.90 -0.90 -14.18
C GLN A 55 -11.52 -0.31 -12.81
N ILE A 56 -10.93 -1.13 -11.95
CA ILE A 56 -10.40 -0.70 -10.65
C ILE A 56 -9.13 0.13 -10.83
N LYS A 57 -8.19 -0.33 -11.67
CA LYS A 57 -6.90 0.33 -11.92
C LYS A 57 -7.02 1.62 -12.73
N LYS A 58 -7.96 1.70 -13.69
CA LYS A 58 -8.20 2.92 -14.51
C LYS A 58 -8.56 4.15 -13.69
N ASN A 59 -9.04 3.97 -12.45
CA ASN A 59 -9.37 5.07 -11.55
C ASN A 59 -8.24 5.42 -10.57
N LYS A 60 -7.02 4.89 -10.78
CA LYS A 60 -5.98 4.86 -9.73
C LYS A 60 -4.62 5.39 -10.14
N VAL A 61 -4.56 6.31 -11.11
CA VAL A 61 -3.49 7.31 -11.14
C VAL A 61 -4.11 8.62 -10.69
N THR A 62 -4.33 8.75 -9.38
CA THR A 62 -4.59 10.06 -8.79
C THR A 62 -3.26 10.81 -8.83
N SER A 63 -3.07 11.64 -9.84
CA SER A 63 -1.98 12.62 -9.81
C SER A 63 -2.25 13.57 -8.65
N ILE A 64 -1.36 13.58 -7.68
CA ILE A 64 -1.36 14.58 -6.63
C ILE A 64 -0.37 15.67 -7.03
N SER A 65 -0.67 16.91 -6.66
CA SER A 65 0.28 18.00 -6.81
C SER A 65 1.51 17.80 -5.91
N ALA A 66 2.62 18.43 -6.26
CA ALA A 66 3.85 18.36 -5.46
C ALA A 66 3.65 18.88 -4.02
N SER A 67 2.77 19.87 -3.83
CA SER A 67 2.42 20.42 -2.52
C SER A 67 1.62 19.42 -1.67
N GLU A 68 0.67 18.71 -2.27
CA GLU A 68 -0.08 17.65 -1.59
C GLU A 68 0.82 16.47 -1.20
N ALA A 69 1.72 16.06 -2.09
CA ALA A 69 2.72 15.03 -1.79
C ALA A 69 3.60 15.42 -0.59
N LEU A 70 4.11 16.66 -0.59
CA LEU A 70 4.90 17.19 0.51
C LEU A 70 4.10 17.26 1.82
N GLN A 71 2.82 17.64 1.75
CA GLN A 71 1.95 17.67 2.93
C GLN A 71 1.68 16.27 3.48
N GLN A 72 1.51 15.27 2.62
CA GLN A 72 1.37 13.87 3.04
C GLN A 72 2.65 13.36 3.69
N GLU A 73 3.82 13.65 3.12
CA GLU A 73 5.11 13.28 3.67
C GLU A 73 5.34 13.88 5.07
N ARG A 74 5.00 15.17 5.26
CA ARG A 74 5.11 15.86 6.56
C ARG A 74 4.22 15.29 7.67
N LYS A 75 3.19 14.50 7.33
CA LYS A 75 2.32 13.83 8.31
C LYS A 75 2.93 12.54 8.85
N LEU A 76 3.94 11.99 8.18
CA LEU A 76 4.63 10.78 8.63
C LEU A 76 5.47 11.11 9.87
N CYS A 77 5.42 10.24 10.87
CA CYS A 77 6.20 10.36 12.09
C CYS A 77 7.48 9.52 11.94
N PRO A 78 8.67 10.13 11.88
CA PRO A 78 9.94 9.39 11.84
C PRO A 78 10.15 8.57 13.12
N ILE A 79 10.95 7.50 13.00
CA ILE A 79 11.28 6.59 14.11
C ILE A 79 12.59 7.08 14.74
N SER A 80 12.55 7.51 16.01
CA SER A 80 13.75 7.91 16.74
C SER A 80 14.74 6.76 16.86
N THR A 81 16.03 7.07 16.71
CA THR A 81 17.14 6.13 16.92
C THR A 81 17.51 5.99 18.41
N SER A 82 16.81 6.69 19.31
CA SER A 82 17.16 6.86 20.72
C SER A 82 18.55 7.48 20.95
N CYS A 83 19.15 8.05 19.90
CA CYS A 83 20.40 8.78 19.93
C CYS A 83 20.17 10.16 19.33
N GLU A 84 20.16 11.20 20.17
CA GLU A 84 19.85 12.56 19.74
C GLU A 84 20.76 13.04 18.61
N ALA A 85 22.07 12.78 18.70
CA ALA A 85 23.02 13.17 17.67
C ALA A 85 22.71 12.52 16.31
N MET A 86 22.31 11.23 16.30
CA MET A 86 21.92 10.54 15.07
C MET A 86 20.58 11.04 14.55
N ASP A 87 19.61 11.29 15.43
CA ASP A 87 18.31 11.85 15.04
C ASP A 87 18.46 13.23 14.40
N GLN A 88 19.39 14.06 14.90
CA GLN A 88 19.73 15.35 14.28
C GLN A 88 20.34 15.18 12.90
N MET A 89 21.26 14.23 12.72
CA MET A 89 21.82 13.92 11.39
C MET A 89 20.76 13.43 10.39
N LEU A 90 19.68 12.81 10.87
CA LEU A 90 18.57 12.30 10.06
C LEU A 90 17.42 13.32 9.87
N GLY A 91 17.67 14.61 10.12
CA GLY A 91 16.67 15.68 9.94
C GLY A 91 15.87 16.00 11.20
N GLY A 92 16.42 15.67 12.38
CA GLY A 92 15.96 16.13 13.69
C GLY A 92 14.98 15.21 14.42
N ARG A 93 14.52 14.12 13.79
CA ARG A 93 13.47 13.23 14.36
C ARG A 93 13.74 11.74 14.20
N GLY A 94 14.86 11.36 13.58
CA GLY A 94 15.22 9.96 13.33
C GLY A 94 14.88 9.46 11.92
N VAL A 95 14.72 8.14 11.79
CA VAL A 95 14.61 7.41 10.52
C VAL A 95 13.26 7.70 9.83
N PRO A 96 13.24 8.15 8.56
CA PRO A 96 12.00 8.49 7.87
C PRO A 96 11.15 7.26 7.55
N VAL A 97 9.85 7.35 7.81
CA VAL A 97 8.87 6.30 7.46
C VAL A 97 8.50 6.39 5.97
N GLY A 98 8.23 5.23 5.36
CA GLY A 98 7.86 5.15 3.94
C GLY A 98 9.03 5.30 2.96
N LYS A 99 10.27 5.29 3.48
CA LYS A 99 11.51 5.34 2.70
C LYS A 99 12.44 4.21 3.14
N ILE A 100 13.30 3.77 2.22
CA ILE A 100 14.38 2.84 2.54
C ILE A 100 15.54 3.65 3.13
N THR A 101 16.03 3.23 4.29
CA THR A 101 17.21 3.81 4.96
C THR A 101 18.25 2.70 5.16
N GLU A 102 19.49 2.96 4.74
CA GLU A 102 20.59 1.99 4.78
C GLU A 102 21.62 2.42 5.83
N PHE A 103 21.96 1.52 6.75
CA PHE A 103 23.05 1.70 7.72
C PHE A 103 24.27 0.88 7.30
N CYS A 104 25.34 1.55 6.85
CA CYS A 104 26.56 0.93 6.32
C CYS A 104 27.79 1.22 7.18
N GLY A 105 28.78 0.31 7.16
CA GLY A 105 30.03 0.46 7.90
C GLY A 105 30.74 -0.86 8.20
N ALA A 106 31.96 -0.78 8.71
CA ALA A 106 32.81 -1.94 9.04
C ALA A 106 32.15 -2.93 10.03
N PRO A 107 32.60 -4.20 10.10
CA PRO A 107 32.17 -5.14 11.14
C PRO A 107 32.34 -4.55 12.55
N GLY A 108 31.40 -4.81 13.45
CA GLY A 108 31.46 -4.32 14.85
C GLY A 108 31.01 -2.87 15.08
N MET A 109 30.64 -2.11 14.04
CA MET A 109 30.21 -0.70 14.17
C MET A 109 28.77 -0.50 14.72
N GLY A 110 28.17 -1.51 15.34
CA GLY A 110 26.85 -1.36 15.96
C GLY A 110 25.63 -1.35 15.01
N LYS A 111 25.80 -1.65 13.71
CA LYS A 111 24.70 -1.69 12.73
C LYS A 111 23.54 -2.58 13.18
N THR A 112 23.85 -3.75 13.72
CA THR A 112 22.85 -4.70 14.23
C THR A 112 22.10 -4.12 15.43
N GLN A 113 22.81 -3.48 16.37
CA GLN A 113 22.26 -2.89 17.58
C GLN A 113 21.22 -1.80 17.27
N LEU A 114 21.40 -1.03 16.19
CA LEU A 114 20.40 -0.05 15.73
C LEU A 114 19.05 -0.69 15.36
N GLY A 115 19.04 -1.93 14.88
CA GLY A 115 17.82 -2.67 14.56
C GLY A 115 17.11 -3.26 15.79
N TYR A 116 17.80 -3.36 16.94
CA TYR A 116 17.26 -3.92 18.18
C TYR A 116 16.76 -2.86 19.17
N GLY A 117 16.63 -1.59 18.74
CA GLY A 117 16.16 -0.49 19.59
C GLY A 117 14.86 -0.85 20.33
N ARG A 118 14.82 -0.54 21.64
CA ARG A 118 13.63 -0.70 22.49
C ARG A 118 12.62 0.41 22.24
#